data_AF-A0A1S8AZC0-F1
#
_entry.id   AF-A0A1S8AZC0-F1
#
_cell.length_a   1.000
_cell.length_b   1.000
_cell.length_c   1.000
_cell.angle_alpha   90.00
_cell.angle_beta   90.00
_cell.angle_gamma   90.00
#
_symmetry.space_group_name_H-M   'P 1'
#
loop_
_entity.id
_entity.type
_entity.pdbx_description
1 polymer ?
#
loop_
_entity_poly.entity_id
_entity_poly.type
_entity_poly.pdbx_seq_one_letter_code
_entity_poly.pdbx_strand_id
1 'polypeptide(L)'
;MVQNHTRRRALTLIGTAGGVALAGCMGGDGNGDDDSSDDSGNGMGADDGTDDSESDDDMDTSMSNVRVAHLSPDAPDVDVYVDGDAVLEDVPYRAVSDYLELESGTYAVMITAAGDADTVVYDEDLEVAEGSFTIAALGELADENRPFEPAVLEDDVSDPGDDARVRLVHASPDAPAVDVTVGDGETVLFEDAAFGDAAETEVPGGEYTLEVRPATETNDGDVVATFDVAPEGGSVYSAFAVGYLKPGSAPADEAFDLEVVVDA
;
A
#
# COMPACT_ATOMS: atom_id res chain seq x y z
N MET A 1 16.08 -19.13 -30.51
CA MET A 1 14.89 -19.92 -30.11
C MET A 1 13.87 -18.90 -29.68
N VAL A 2 12.69 -18.85 -30.30
CA VAL A 2 11.62 -17.94 -29.82
C VAL A 2 11.11 -18.58 -28.54
N GLN A 3 11.46 -18.00 -27.39
CA GLN A 3 10.81 -18.37 -26.14
C GLN A 3 9.36 -17.89 -26.27
N ASN A 4 8.41 -18.83 -26.26
CA ASN A 4 7.00 -18.51 -26.20
C ASN A 4 6.72 -18.02 -24.78
N HIS A 5 6.83 -16.71 -24.55
CA HIS A 5 6.34 -16.12 -23.32
C HIS A 5 4.82 -16.09 -23.37
N THR A 6 4.18 -16.67 -22.36
CA THR A 6 2.73 -16.53 -22.17
C THR A 6 2.46 -15.06 -21.90
N ARG A 7 1.85 -14.35 -22.86
CA ARG A 7 1.38 -12.98 -22.65
C ARG A 7 0.28 -13.01 -21.60
N ARG A 8 0.51 -12.33 -20.48
CA ARG A 8 -0.49 -12.18 -19.42
C ARG A 8 -1.13 -10.81 -19.58
N ARG A 9 -2.45 -10.74 -19.41
CA ARG A 9 -3.10 -9.45 -19.19
C ARG A 9 -3.08 -9.22 -17.69
N ALA A 10 -2.41 -8.17 -17.24
CA ALA A 10 -2.71 -7.58 -15.95
C ALA A 10 -4.01 -6.79 -16.19
N LEU A 11 -5.15 -7.47 -16.07
CA LEU A 11 -6.44 -6.79 -16.17
C LEU A 11 -6.51 -5.82 -14.98
N THR A 12 -6.80 -4.55 -15.25
CA THR A 12 -7.42 -3.63 -14.28
C THR A 12 -8.76 -4.23 -13.88
N LEU A 13 -8.74 -5.19 -12.98
CA LEU A 13 -9.93 -5.56 -12.24
C LEU A 13 -10.14 -4.36 -11.33
N ILE A 14 -11.13 -3.54 -11.69
CA ILE A 14 -11.83 -2.70 -10.72
C ILE A 14 -12.09 -3.63 -9.54
N GLY A 15 -11.31 -3.44 -8.47
CA GLY A 15 -11.34 -4.30 -7.31
C GLY A 15 -12.78 -4.31 -6.81
N THR A 16 -13.47 -5.42 -7.00
CA THR A 16 -14.55 -5.74 -6.09
C THR A 16 -13.84 -6.01 -4.78
N ALA A 17 -13.69 -4.98 -3.95
CA ALA A 17 -13.36 -5.14 -2.55
C ALA A 17 -14.27 -6.25 -2.02
N GLY A 18 -13.68 -7.41 -1.72
CA GLY A 18 -14.26 -8.29 -0.72
C GLY A 18 -14.28 -7.42 0.53
N GLY A 19 -15.48 -6.92 0.88
CA GLY A 19 -15.62 -5.93 1.92
C GLY A 19 -14.97 -6.44 3.20
N VAL A 20 -13.82 -5.87 3.53
CA VAL A 20 -13.21 -6.06 4.84
C VAL A 20 -14.11 -5.32 5.81
N ALA A 21 -14.74 -6.07 6.70
CA ALA A 21 -15.72 -5.53 7.61
C ALA A 21 -15.01 -4.75 8.72
N LEU A 22 -14.84 -3.44 8.53
CA LEU A 22 -14.45 -2.53 9.60
C LEU A 22 -15.54 -2.55 10.69
N ALA A 23 -15.27 -3.24 11.79
CA ALA A 23 -16.16 -3.32 12.93
C ALA A 23 -16.10 -2.02 13.76
N GLY A 24 -16.84 -0.99 13.34
CA GLY A 24 -16.98 0.26 14.09
C GLY A 24 -17.88 0.11 15.33
N CYS A 25 -17.34 0.36 16.53
CA CYS A 25 -18.12 0.53 17.75
C CYS A 25 -18.56 2.00 17.92
N MET A 26 -19.81 2.31 17.56
CA MET A 26 -20.45 3.61 17.81
C MET A 26 -21.25 3.56 19.12
N GLY A 27 -20.89 4.38 20.11
CA GLY A 27 -21.63 4.51 21.37
C GLY A 27 -21.55 5.92 21.94
N GLY A 28 -22.69 6.59 22.13
CA GLY A 28 -22.76 7.89 22.80
C GLY A 28 -24.10 8.62 22.70
N ASP A 29 -25.13 8.08 23.35
CA ASP A 29 -26.43 8.71 23.55
C ASP A 29 -26.37 9.97 24.44
N GLY A 30 -27.02 11.06 23.99
CA GLY A 30 -28.14 11.64 24.76
C GLY A 30 -27.95 12.92 25.60
N ASN A 31 -28.71 13.94 25.20
CA ASN A 31 -29.71 14.68 26.00
C ASN A 31 -29.38 16.12 26.48
N GLY A 32 -30.26 17.07 26.11
CA GLY A 32 -30.54 18.25 26.94
C GLY A 32 -31.02 19.50 26.19
N ASP A 33 -32.34 19.68 26.11
CA ASP A 33 -33.05 20.87 25.62
C ASP A 33 -32.86 22.16 26.47
N ASP A 34 -33.08 23.29 25.80
CA ASP A 34 -33.73 24.56 26.21
C ASP A 34 -33.46 25.18 27.60
N ASP A 35 -33.06 26.46 27.65
CA ASP A 35 -34.00 27.60 27.71
C ASP A 35 -33.28 28.97 27.89
N SER A 36 -34.00 30.01 27.50
CA SER A 36 -33.62 31.42 27.39
C SER A 36 -33.84 32.25 28.67
N SER A 37 -32.97 33.25 28.93
CA SER A 37 -33.38 34.55 29.51
C SER A 37 -32.26 35.60 29.52
N ASP A 38 -32.58 36.78 28.99
CA ASP A 38 -31.86 38.04 29.12
C ASP A 38 -31.80 38.55 30.58
N ASP A 39 -30.67 39.10 31.02
CA ASP A 39 -30.65 40.17 32.04
C ASP A 39 -29.46 41.12 31.86
N SER A 40 -29.76 42.43 31.91
CA SER A 40 -28.81 43.53 31.75
C SER A 40 -28.36 44.03 33.12
N GLY A 41 -27.07 43.94 33.43
CA GLY A 41 -26.50 44.44 34.69
C GLY A 41 -25.10 45.01 34.52
N ASN A 42 -25.01 46.34 34.39
CA ASN A 42 -23.76 47.10 34.29
C ASN A 42 -23.11 47.21 35.69
N GLY A 43 -21.98 46.54 35.92
CA GLY A 43 -21.25 46.54 37.19
C GLY A 43 -19.74 46.58 36.98
N MET A 44 -19.15 47.77 37.11
CA MET A 44 -17.70 47.96 37.19
C MET A 44 -17.20 47.47 38.55
N GLY A 45 -16.57 46.30 38.57
CA GLY A 45 -15.85 45.74 39.70
C GLY A 45 -14.47 45.27 39.23
N ALA A 46 -13.43 45.82 39.83
CA ALA A 46 -12.08 45.30 39.71
C ALA A 46 -12.00 44.00 40.51
N ASP A 47 -11.71 42.89 39.85
CA ASP A 47 -11.41 41.61 40.48
C ASP A 47 -10.47 40.80 39.57
N ASP A 48 -9.24 40.63 40.05
CA ASP A 48 -8.52 39.35 40.11
C ASP A 48 -9.14 38.19 39.30
N GLY A 49 -8.70 38.06 38.05
CA GLY A 49 -8.98 36.89 37.22
C GLY A 49 -7.72 36.49 36.50
N THR A 50 -7.14 35.37 36.92
CA THR A 50 -6.21 34.56 36.14
C THR A 50 -6.78 34.45 34.73
N ASP A 51 -6.08 35.01 33.75
CA ASP A 51 -6.28 34.72 32.35
C ASP A 51 -5.67 33.33 32.12
N ASP A 52 -6.36 32.31 32.64
CA ASP A 52 -6.24 30.95 32.14
C ASP A 52 -6.90 30.97 30.77
N SER A 53 -6.17 31.54 29.80
CA SER A 53 -6.26 31.12 28.41
C SER A 53 -5.95 29.63 28.48
N GLU A 54 -7.01 28.83 28.62
CA GLU A 54 -7.01 27.46 28.12
C GLU A 54 -6.70 27.64 26.65
N SER A 55 -5.39 27.65 26.34
CA SER A 55 -4.94 27.27 25.03
C SER A 55 -5.51 25.87 24.90
N ASP A 56 -6.64 25.77 24.21
CA ASP A 56 -6.96 24.58 23.46
C ASP A 56 -5.72 24.38 22.59
N ASP A 57 -4.72 23.67 23.14
CA ASP A 57 -3.66 23.05 22.38
C ASP A 57 -4.40 21.99 21.55
N ASP A 58 -5.08 22.48 20.51
CA ASP A 58 -5.39 21.72 19.30
C ASP A 58 -4.05 21.15 18.89
N MET A 59 -3.74 19.95 19.39
CA MET A 59 -2.69 19.14 18.82
C MET A 59 -3.16 18.96 17.38
N ASP A 60 -2.50 19.66 16.47
CA ASP A 60 -2.66 19.50 15.03
C ASP A 60 -2.26 18.05 14.75
N THR A 61 -3.22 17.13 14.91
CA THR A 61 -3.02 15.71 14.60
C THR A 61 -3.05 15.65 13.08
N SER A 62 -1.86 15.68 12.49
CA SER A 62 -1.69 15.41 11.08
C SER A 62 -2.29 14.04 10.76
N MET A 63 -3.12 13.96 9.73
CA MET A 63 -3.75 12.70 9.32
C MET A 63 -2.87 11.96 8.31
N SER A 64 -3.05 10.65 8.24
CA SER A 64 -2.38 9.75 7.31
C SER A 64 -3.40 8.82 6.66
N ASN A 65 -3.21 8.53 5.38
CA ASN A 65 -3.97 7.50 4.65
C ASN A 65 -3.07 6.27 4.51
N VAL A 66 -3.42 5.17 5.15
CA VAL A 66 -2.61 3.95 5.16
C VAL A 66 -3.40 2.80 4.55
N ARG A 67 -2.80 2.05 3.65
CA ARG A 67 -3.33 0.77 3.19
C ARG A 67 -2.30 -0.34 3.37
N VAL A 68 -2.77 -1.59 3.33
CA VAL A 68 -1.92 -2.78 3.45
C VAL A 68 -1.91 -3.53 2.13
N ALA A 69 -0.74 -4.00 1.71
CA ALA A 69 -0.56 -4.89 0.57
C ALA A 69 0.09 -6.21 1.03
N HIS A 70 -0.62 -7.33 0.86
CA HIS A 70 -0.07 -8.63 1.17
C HIS A 70 0.70 -9.20 -0.04
N LEU A 71 2.03 -9.07 -0.04
CA LEU A 71 2.88 -9.41 -1.19
C LEU A 71 3.87 -10.56 -0.93
N SER A 72 3.82 -11.19 0.24
CA SER A 72 4.60 -12.39 0.58
C SER A 72 3.99 -13.64 -0.07
N PRO A 73 4.68 -14.31 -1.02
CA PRO A 73 4.08 -15.36 -1.84
C PRO A 73 3.93 -16.72 -1.15
N ASP A 74 4.58 -16.97 -0.01
CA ASP A 74 4.51 -18.23 0.73
C ASP A 74 3.81 -18.10 2.09
N ALA A 75 3.38 -16.90 2.45
CA ALA A 75 2.52 -16.67 3.60
C ALA A 75 1.07 -17.13 3.31
N PRO A 76 0.37 -17.70 4.31
CA PRO A 76 -1.06 -17.92 4.21
C PRO A 76 -1.81 -16.59 4.24
N ASP A 77 -3.13 -16.64 4.09
CA ASP A 77 -3.98 -15.48 4.38
C ASP A 77 -3.68 -14.96 5.80
N VAL A 78 -3.70 -13.64 5.98
CA VAL A 78 -3.27 -12.98 7.22
C VAL A 78 -4.36 -12.12 7.85
N ASP A 79 -4.29 -11.98 9.17
CA ASP A 79 -5.00 -10.95 9.93
C ASP A 79 -4.00 -9.85 10.33
N VAL A 80 -4.43 -8.59 10.27
CA VAL A 80 -3.63 -7.41 10.61
C VAL A 80 -4.26 -6.70 11.81
N TYR A 81 -3.45 -6.43 12.81
CA TYR A 81 -3.84 -5.77 14.05
C TYR A 81 -3.05 -4.48 14.23
N VAL A 82 -3.73 -3.43 14.69
CA VAL A 82 -3.15 -2.13 15.02
C VAL A 82 -3.54 -1.81 16.46
N ASP A 83 -2.55 -1.59 17.31
CA ASP A 83 -2.72 -1.36 18.76
C ASP A 83 -3.57 -2.43 19.48
N GLY A 84 -3.56 -3.65 18.92
CA GLY A 84 -4.29 -4.81 19.43
C GLY A 84 -5.69 -5.00 18.85
N ASP A 85 -6.20 -4.07 18.04
CA ASP A 85 -7.49 -4.19 17.35
C ASP A 85 -7.30 -4.76 15.94
N ALA A 86 -8.11 -5.75 15.57
CA ALA A 86 -8.10 -6.31 14.21
C ALA A 86 -8.66 -5.29 13.21
N VAL A 87 -7.84 -4.85 12.26
CA VAL A 87 -8.21 -3.88 11.23
C VAL A 87 -8.50 -4.52 9.89
N LEU A 88 -7.81 -5.63 9.57
CA LEU A 88 -8.04 -6.44 8.39
C LEU A 88 -8.02 -7.92 8.79
N GLU A 89 -8.95 -8.71 8.25
CA GLU A 89 -9.06 -10.15 8.52
C GLU A 89 -9.09 -10.92 7.21
N ASP A 90 -8.52 -12.13 7.21
CA ASP A 90 -8.55 -13.08 6.08
C ASP A 90 -8.02 -12.45 4.78
N VAL A 91 -6.94 -11.67 4.86
CA VAL A 91 -6.34 -10.96 3.72
C VAL A 91 -5.54 -11.96 2.89
N PRO A 92 -5.92 -12.26 1.63
CA PRO A 92 -5.20 -13.23 0.83
C PRO A 92 -3.98 -12.62 0.14
N TYR A 93 -3.06 -13.48 -0.31
CA TYR A 93 -1.92 -13.08 -1.14
C TYR A 93 -2.37 -12.25 -2.36
N ARG A 94 -1.62 -11.17 -2.64
CA ARG A 94 -1.87 -10.11 -3.64
C ARG A 94 -3.02 -9.15 -3.33
N ALA A 95 -3.71 -9.31 -2.21
CA ALA A 95 -4.71 -8.32 -1.81
C ALA A 95 -4.04 -7.00 -1.42
N VAL A 96 -4.64 -5.91 -1.86
CA VAL A 96 -4.35 -4.54 -1.43
C VAL A 96 -5.64 -3.98 -0.84
N SER A 97 -5.59 -3.46 0.38
CA SER A 97 -6.76 -2.88 1.04
C SER A 97 -7.10 -1.51 0.47
N ASP A 98 -8.30 -1.03 0.78
CA ASP A 98 -8.60 0.40 0.69
C ASP A 98 -7.72 1.19 1.68
N TYR A 99 -7.59 2.50 1.45
CA TYR A 99 -6.96 3.39 2.41
C TYR A 99 -7.81 3.55 3.67
N LEU A 100 -7.14 3.47 4.81
CA LEU A 100 -7.66 3.74 6.15
C LEU A 100 -7.09 5.07 6.61
N GLU A 101 -7.97 5.93 7.11
CA GLU A 101 -7.56 7.21 7.69
C GLU A 101 -7.15 7.00 9.15
N LEU A 102 -5.91 7.36 9.49
CA LEU A 102 -5.30 7.22 10.81
C LEU A 102 -4.62 8.54 11.20
N GLU A 103 -4.44 8.79 12.49
CA GLU A 103 -3.60 9.90 12.94
C GLU A 103 -2.13 9.57 12.65
N SER A 104 -1.28 10.55 12.33
CA SER A 104 0.16 10.32 12.25
C SER A 104 0.71 9.96 13.63
N GLY A 105 1.59 8.96 13.71
CA GLY A 105 2.07 8.44 14.99
C GLY A 105 2.79 7.11 14.87
N THR A 106 3.07 6.50 16.02
CA THR A 106 3.66 5.17 16.12
C THR A 106 2.58 4.19 16.56
N TYR A 107 2.44 3.11 15.81
CA TYR A 107 1.43 2.08 16.02
C TYR A 107 2.08 0.74 16.29
N ALA A 108 1.55 -0.02 17.26
CA ALA A 108 1.95 -1.42 17.44
C ALA A 108 1.25 -2.27 16.37
N VAL A 109 2.02 -2.76 15.40
CA VAL A 109 1.49 -3.55 14.28
C VAL A 109 1.82 -5.02 14.49
N MET A 110 0.78 -5.85 14.51
CA MET A 110 0.92 -7.30 14.58
C MET A 110 0.24 -7.94 13.37
N ILE A 111 0.93 -8.90 12.75
CA ILE A 111 0.41 -9.70 11.64
C ILE A 111 0.42 -11.16 12.07
N THR A 112 -0.70 -11.85 11.89
CA THR A 112 -0.85 -13.27 12.22
C THR A 112 -1.39 -14.07 11.04
N ALA A 113 -1.25 -15.39 11.07
CA ALA A 113 -2.03 -16.24 10.17
C ALA A 113 -3.53 -16.06 10.43
N ALA A 114 -4.33 -16.04 9.36
CA ALA A 114 -5.76 -15.79 9.43
C ALA A 114 -6.47 -16.83 10.34
N GLY A 115 -7.22 -16.32 11.32
CA GLY A 115 -7.95 -17.15 12.29
C GLY A 115 -7.08 -17.89 13.30
N ASP A 116 -5.77 -17.61 13.37
CA ASP A 116 -4.83 -18.19 14.34
C ASP A 116 -3.87 -17.11 14.91
N ALA A 117 -4.36 -16.36 15.90
CA ALA A 117 -3.62 -15.28 16.54
C ALA A 117 -2.36 -15.74 17.32
N ASP A 118 -2.21 -17.05 17.59
CA ASP A 118 -0.98 -17.59 18.22
C ASP A 118 0.16 -17.73 17.20
N THR A 119 -0.13 -17.71 15.90
CA THR A 119 0.84 -17.77 14.80
C THR A 119 1.19 -16.36 14.32
N VAL A 120 2.03 -15.69 15.11
CA VAL A 120 2.54 -14.34 14.83
C VAL A 120 3.68 -14.40 13.81
N VAL A 121 3.55 -13.64 12.70
CA VAL A 121 4.59 -13.52 11.67
C VAL A 121 5.32 -12.17 11.74
N TYR A 122 4.71 -11.17 12.37
CA TYR A 122 5.30 -9.86 12.65
C TYR A 122 4.64 -9.22 13.87
N ASP A 123 5.42 -8.53 14.69
CA ASP A 123 4.97 -7.85 15.92
C ASP A 123 6.01 -6.79 16.29
N GLU A 124 5.91 -5.61 15.68
CA GLU A 124 6.80 -4.47 15.92
C GLU A 124 6.05 -3.13 15.81
N ASP A 125 6.69 -2.07 16.30
CA ASP A 125 6.19 -0.70 16.19
C ASP A 125 6.50 -0.12 14.80
N LEU A 126 5.49 0.48 14.17
CA LEU A 126 5.61 1.13 12.87
C LEU A 126 5.34 2.64 13.00
N GLU A 127 6.25 3.47 12.50
CA GLU A 127 6.05 4.92 12.41
C GLU A 127 5.32 5.28 11.11
N VAL A 128 4.19 5.97 11.25
CA VAL A 128 3.37 6.47 10.14
C VAL A 128 3.40 7.99 10.20
N ALA A 129 3.98 8.61 9.18
CA ALA A 129 4.01 10.06 9.03
C ALA A 129 2.69 10.59 8.43
N GLU A 130 2.56 11.92 8.36
CA GLU A 130 1.54 12.58 7.55
C GLU A 130 1.73 12.24 6.07
N GLY A 131 0.65 11.92 5.36
CA GLY A 131 0.69 11.60 3.93
C GLY A 131 -0.15 10.39 3.56
N SER A 132 0.22 9.73 2.47
CA SER A 132 -0.39 8.47 2.03
C SER A 132 0.67 7.38 1.97
N PHE A 133 0.38 6.19 2.48
CA PHE A 133 1.35 5.11 2.60
C PHE A 133 0.74 3.74 2.30
N THR A 134 1.55 2.89 1.68
CA THR A 134 1.30 1.46 1.53
C THR A 134 2.24 0.68 2.45
N ILE A 135 1.69 -0.08 3.40
CA ILE A 135 2.43 -1.06 4.19
C ILE A 135 2.43 -2.38 3.40
N ALA A 136 3.55 -2.71 2.78
CA ALA A 136 3.70 -3.90 1.95
C ALA A 136 4.36 -5.03 2.74
N ALA A 137 3.67 -6.15 2.93
CA ALA A 137 4.27 -7.37 3.48
C ALA A 137 5.11 -8.05 2.40
N LEU A 138 6.44 -7.88 2.45
CA LEU A 138 7.38 -8.41 1.47
C LEU A 138 8.11 -9.65 1.99
N GLY A 139 8.74 -10.40 1.08
CA GLY A 139 9.63 -11.52 1.42
C GLY A 139 8.88 -12.82 1.72
N GLU A 140 9.56 -13.75 2.39
CA GLU A 140 9.10 -15.12 2.58
C GLU A 140 9.13 -15.53 4.05
N LEU A 141 8.13 -16.31 4.48
CA LEU A 141 8.15 -16.95 5.80
C LEU A 141 9.18 -18.08 5.88
N ALA A 142 9.42 -18.78 4.78
CA ALA A 142 10.44 -19.81 4.69
C ALA A 142 11.88 -19.25 4.65
N ASP A 143 12.04 -17.96 4.33
CA ASP A 143 13.33 -17.25 4.23
C ASP A 143 14.35 -17.97 3.32
N GLU A 144 13.90 -18.49 2.16
CA GLU A 144 14.79 -19.16 1.20
C GLU A 144 15.57 -18.16 0.34
N ASN A 145 14.96 -17.03 -0.01
CA ASN A 145 15.54 -15.96 -0.83
C ASN A 145 15.55 -14.62 -0.11
N ARG A 146 14.42 -14.24 0.51
CA ARG A 146 14.23 -12.98 1.24
C ARG A 146 13.44 -13.22 2.52
N PRO A 147 13.87 -12.72 3.69
CA PRO A 147 13.09 -12.86 4.91
C PRO A 147 11.81 -12.02 4.81
N PHE A 148 10.76 -12.48 5.48
CA PHE A 148 9.54 -11.70 5.66
C PHE A 148 9.84 -10.38 6.37
N GLU A 149 9.53 -9.26 5.72
CA GLU A 149 9.77 -7.91 6.24
C GLU A 149 8.72 -6.94 5.66
N PRO A 150 7.82 -6.39 6.49
CA PRO A 150 6.94 -5.31 6.07
C PRO A 150 7.73 -4.04 5.74
N ALA A 151 7.39 -3.38 4.63
CA ALA A 151 7.96 -2.12 4.20
C ALA A 151 6.90 -1.01 4.18
N VAL A 152 7.26 0.19 4.65
CA VAL A 152 6.42 1.39 4.55
C VAL A 152 6.82 2.16 3.29
N LEU A 153 5.90 2.25 2.34
CA LEU A 153 6.12 2.89 1.05
C LEU A 153 5.28 4.16 0.99
N GLU A 154 5.91 5.30 0.71
CA GLU A 154 5.22 6.58 0.51
C GLU A 154 4.49 6.59 -0.85
N ASP A 155 3.22 6.98 -0.84
CA ASP A 155 2.35 7.03 -2.01
C ASP A 155 2.17 8.50 -2.45
N ASP A 156 2.67 8.87 -3.64
CA ASP A 156 2.34 10.16 -4.24
C ASP A 156 1.03 10.07 -5.03
N VAL A 157 -0.08 10.38 -4.34
CA VAL A 157 -1.44 10.39 -4.89
C VAL A 157 -1.84 11.74 -5.50
N SER A 158 -0.88 12.63 -5.78
CA SER A 158 -1.18 13.92 -6.41
C SER A 158 -1.60 13.75 -7.88
N ASP A 159 -2.44 14.68 -8.36
CA ASP A 159 -2.96 14.68 -9.73
C ASP A 159 -1.81 14.77 -10.77
N PRO A 160 -1.61 13.73 -11.62
CA PRO A 160 -0.55 13.72 -12.62
C PRO A 160 -0.90 14.51 -13.90
N GLY A 161 -2.08 15.13 -13.98
CA GLY A 161 -2.51 15.90 -15.14
C GLY A 161 -2.98 15.02 -16.30
N ASP A 162 -2.43 15.22 -17.50
CA ASP A 162 -2.87 14.48 -18.70
C ASP A 162 -2.21 13.09 -18.83
N ASP A 163 -1.12 12.85 -18.08
CA ASP A 163 -0.39 11.58 -18.03
C ASP A 163 -0.91 10.71 -16.88
N ALA A 164 -0.54 9.42 -16.88
CA ALA A 164 -0.74 8.50 -15.77
C ALA A 164 0.55 8.39 -14.96
N ARG A 165 0.46 8.45 -13.64
CA ARG A 165 1.59 8.15 -12.74
C ARG A 165 1.57 6.68 -12.39
N VAL A 166 2.72 6.03 -12.49
CA VAL A 166 2.88 4.61 -12.14
C VAL A 166 4.06 4.46 -11.20
N ARG A 167 3.81 3.86 -10.03
CA ARG A 167 4.83 3.39 -9.12
C ARG A 167 5.03 1.90 -9.28
N LEU A 168 6.24 1.46 -9.59
CA LEU A 168 6.64 0.06 -9.59
C LEU A 168 7.23 -0.29 -8.22
N VAL A 169 6.72 -1.35 -7.59
CA VAL A 169 7.32 -1.96 -6.40
C VAL A 169 7.79 -3.37 -6.76
N HIS A 170 9.07 -3.65 -6.57
CA HIS A 170 9.59 -4.99 -6.82
C HIS A 170 9.43 -5.88 -5.58
N ALA A 171 8.46 -6.79 -5.62
CA ALA A 171 8.12 -7.72 -4.52
C ALA A 171 8.45 -9.20 -4.77
N SER A 172 9.04 -9.56 -5.92
CA SER A 172 9.42 -10.95 -6.25
C SER A 172 10.70 -11.39 -5.51
N PRO A 173 10.66 -12.32 -4.54
CA PRO A 173 11.81 -12.59 -3.68
C PRO A 173 12.96 -13.34 -4.37
N ASP A 174 12.70 -14.13 -5.41
CA ASP A 174 13.71 -14.91 -6.14
C ASP A 174 14.25 -14.21 -7.41
N ALA A 175 13.67 -13.06 -7.77
CA ALA A 175 14.10 -12.30 -8.92
C ALA A 175 15.32 -11.41 -8.58
N PRO A 176 16.30 -11.30 -9.50
CA PRO A 176 17.31 -10.24 -9.43
C PRO A 176 16.63 -8.88 -9.68
N ALA A 177 17.40 -7.78 -9.60
CA ALA A 177 16.91 -6.49 -10.06
C ALA A 177 16.35 -6.58 -11.49
N VAL A 178 15.30 -5.81 -11.77
CA VAL A 178 14.57 -5.87 -13.04
C VAL A 178 14.56 -4.54 -13.78
N ASP A 179 14.61 -4.64 -15.10
CA ASP A 179 14.25 -3.57 -16.01
C ASP A 179 12.83 -3.80 -16.52
N VAL A 180 12.06 -2.73 -16.62
CA VAL A 180 10.72 -2.74 -17.22
C VAL A 180 10.74 -1.83 -18.43
N THR A 181 10.47 -2.41 -19.59
CA THR A 181 10.61 -1.75 -20.89
C THR A 181 9.33 -1.87 -21.71
N VAL A 182 9.18 -0.99 -22.71
CA VAL A 182 8.08 -1.03 -23.69
C VAL A 182 8.60 -0.80 -25.10
N GLY A 183 7.82 -1.21 -26.10
CA GLY A 183 8.19 -1.09 -27.51
C GLY A 183 9.39 -1.94 -27.87
N ASP A 184 9.37 -3.24 -27.53
CA ASP A 184 10.46 -4.19 -27.81
C ASP A 184 11.82 -3.75 -27.19
N GLY A 185 11.80 -3.09 -26.02
CA GLY A 185 12.98 -2.58 -25.34
C GLY A 185 13.44 -1.17 -25.77
N GLU A 186 12.72 -0.48 -26.66
CA GLU A 186 13.10 0.85 -27.14
C GLU A 186 12.96 1.94 -26.07
N THR A 187 12.04 1.77 -25.11
CA THR A 187 11.82 2.71 -24.01
C THR A 187 11.92 1.98 -22.68
N VAL A 188 12.77 2.49 -21.78
CA VAL A 188 12.91 2.00 -20.40
C VAL A 188 12.00 2.83 -19.51
N LEU A 189 11.09 2.18 -18.80
CA LEU A 189 10.20 2.82 -17.83
C LEU A 189 10.80 2.77 -16.42
N PHE A 190 11.41 1.63 -16.06
CA PHE A 190 12.11 1.40 -14.80
C PHE A 190 13.41 0.64 -15.09
N GLU A 191 14.51 1.08 -14.47
CA GLU A 191 15.86 0.52 -14.65
C GLU A 191 16.41 0.07 -13.30
N ASP A 192 17.02 -1.12 -13.26
CA ASP A 192 17.70 -1.68 -12.09
C ASP A 192 16.88 -1.63 -10.79
N ALA A 193 15.57 -1.85 -10.87
CA ALA A 193 14.70 -1.89 -9.69
C ALA A 193 15.04 -3.15 -8.88
N ALA A 194 15.64 -3.00 -7.70
CA ALA A 194 15.98 -4.10 -6.82
C ALA A 194 14.77 -4.52 -5.96
N PHE A 195 14.81 -5.74 -5.39
CA PHE A 195 13.80 -6.19 -4.45
C PHE A 195 13.59 -5.18 -3.30
N GLY A 196 12.34 -4.79 -3.07
CA GLY A 196 11.94 -3.79 -2.09
C GLY A 196 11.95 -2.35 -2.60
N ASP A 197 12.53 -2.07 -3.77
CA ASP A 197 12.53 -0.73 -4.34
C ASP A 197 11.13 -0.33 -4.80
N ALA A 198 10.82 0.95 -4.58
CA ALA A 198 9.67 1.65 -5.13
C ALA A 198 10.18 2.78 -6.03
N ALA A 199 9.82 2.75 -7.31
CA ALA A 199 10.22 3.76 -8.30
C ALA A 199 8.99 4.28 -9.04
N GLU A 200 9.00 5.55 -9.43
CA GLU A 200 7.87 6.20 -10.10
C GLU A 200 8.24 6.70 -11.50
N THR A 201 7.25 6.71 -12.39
CA THR A 201 7.34 7.32 -13.71
C THR A 201 5.97 7.83 -14.16
N GLU A 202 5.96 8.77 -15.09
CA GLU A 202 4.73 9.27 -15.72
C GLU A 202 4.72 8.87 -17.20
N VAL A 203 3.57 8.36 -17.67
CA VAL A 203 3.38 7.90 -19.05
C VAL A 203 2.08 8.42 -19.62
N PRO A 204 1.99 8.71 -20.93
CA PRO A 204 0.72 9.02 -21.56
C PRO A 204 -0.30 7.90 -21.36
N GLY A 205 -1.58 8.26 -21.20
CA GLY A 205 -2.64 7.25 -21.19
C GLY A 205 -2.70 6.46 -22.50
N GLY A 206 -2.87 5.14 -22.41
CA GLY A 206 -2.91 4.26 -23.59
C GLY A 206 -2.51 2.82 -23.32
N GLU A 207 -2.48 2.00 -24.37
CA GLU A 207 -2.11 0.59 -24.28
C GLU A 207 -0.59 0.40 -24.32
N TYR A 208 -0.05 -0.35 -23.37
CA TYR A 208 1.35 -0.74 -23.30
C TYR A 208 1.47 -2.25 -23.20
N THR A 209 2.49 -2.79 -23.86
CA THR A 209 2.99 -4.15 -23.60
C THR A 209 4.29 -3.99 -22.84
N LEU A 210 4.24 -4.19 -21.52
CA LEU A 210 5.39 -4.18 -20.63
C LEU A 210 6.21 -5.46 -20.84
N GLU A 211 7.52 -5.31 -20.92
CA GLU A 211 8.47 -6.40 -20.94
C GLU A 211 9.38 -6.30 -19.71
N VAL A 212 9.27 -7.29 -18.83
CA VAL A 212 10.12 -7.42 -17.65
C VAL A 212 11.34 -8.25 -18.01
N ARG A 213 12.52 -7.74 -17.64
CA ARG A 213 13.83 -8.32 -17.95
C ARG A 213 14.70 -8.30 -16.69
N PRO A 214 15.62 -9.27 -16.51
CA PRO A 214 16.70 -9.10 -15.53
C PRO A 214 17.54 -7.87 -15.90
N ALA A 215 17.90 -7.08 -14.90
CA ALA A 215 18.66 -5.84 -15.10
C ALA A 215 20.02 -6.10 -15.76
N THR A 216 20.34 -5.32 -16.79
CA THR A 216 21.68 -5.29 -17.40
C THR A 216 22.14 -3.85 -17.60
N GLU A 217 23.46 -3.63 -17.75
CA GLU A 217 24.01 -2.28 -18.02
C GLU A 217 23.44 -1.62 -19.29
N THR A 218 22.78 -2.40 -20.15
CA THR A 218 22.22 -1.97 -21.43
C THR A 218 20.73 -2.24 -21.58
N ASN A 219 20.05 -2.66 -20.51
CA ASN A 219 18.61 -2.98 -20.51
C ASN A 219 18.18 -4.00 -21.58
N ASP A 220 19.09 -4.90 -21.96
CA ASP A 220 18.95 -5.86 -23.06
C ASP A 220 18.85 -7.32 -22.60
N GLY A 221 18.56 -7.53 -21.32
CA GLY A 221 18.27 -8.86 -20.76
C GLY A 221 17.15 -9.58 -21.51
N ASP A 222 17.15 -10.92 -21.44
CA ASP A 222 16.06 -11.72 -22.01
C ASP A 222 14.73 -11.34 -21.34
N VAL A 223 13.66 -11.18 -22.14
CA VAL A 223 12.31 -10.98 -21.61
C VAL A 223 11.94 -12.21 -20.78
N VAL A 224 11.55 -12.01 -19.52
CA VAL A 224 11.10 -13.09 -18.63
C VAL A 224 9.60 -13.09 -18.44
N ALA A 225 8.95 -11.92 -18.53
CA ALA A 225 7.50 -11.77 -18.47
C ALA A 225 7.02 -10.63 -19.37
N THR A 226 5.75 -10.73 -19.80
CA THR A 226 5.10 -9.72 -20.64
C THR A 226 3.70 -9.45 -20.12
N PHE A 227 3.38 -8.17 -19.91
CA PHE A 227 2.08 -7.72 -19.39
C PHE A 227 1.47 -6.67 -20.31
N ASP A 228 0.24 -6.89 -20.75
CA ASP A 228 -0.54 -5.84 -21.42
C ASP A 228 -1.28 -5.01 -20.36
N VAL A 229 -1.06 -3.69 -20.34
CA VAL A 229 -1.67 -2.71 -19.43
C VAL A 229 -2.22 -1.52 -20.20
N ALA A 230 -3.20 -0.81 -19.63
CA ALA A 230 -3.83 0.34 -20.26
C ALA A 230 -4.10 1.48 -19.26
N PRO A 231 -3.05 2.12 -18.71
CA PRO A 231 -3.23 3.24 -17.78
C PRO A 231 -4.03 4.37 -18.43
N GLU A 232 -4.92 4.96 -17.65
CA GLU A 232 -5.71 6.13 -18.01
C GLU A 232 -4.98 7.39 -17.54
N GLY A 233 -4.88 8.39 -18.42
CA GLY A 233 -4.31 9.69 -18.03
C GLY A 233 -5.13 10.34 -16.92
N GLY A 234 -4.46 11.04 -16.01
CA GLY A 234 -5.04 11.62 -14.80
C GLY A 234 -5.23 10.64 -13.65
N SER A 235 -4.74 9.40 -13.76
CA SER A 235 -4.81 8.39 -12.70
C SER A 235 -3.42 8.04 -12.15
N VAL A 236 -3.38 7.68 -10.87
CA VAL A 236 -2.19 7.19 -10.17
C VAL A 236 -2.33 5.70 -9.95
N TYR A 237 -1.28 4.94 -10.25
CA TYR A 237 -1.26 3.49 -10.13
C TYR A 237 -0.06 3.00 -9.32
N SER A 238 -0.28 1.96 -8.52
CA SER A 238 0.79 1.12 -7.98
C SER A 238 0.79 -0.23 -8.68
N ALA A 239 1.97 -0.65 -9.16
CA ALA A 239 2.21 -1.91 -9.82
C ALA A 239 3.23 -2.73 -9.02
N PHE A 240 2.81 -3.88 -8.49
CA PHE A 240 3.65 -4.76 -7.68
C PHE A 240 4.12 -5.95 -8.52
N ALA A 241 5.43 -6.06 -8.74
CA ALA A 241 6.02 -7.24 -9.37
C ALA A 241 6.13 -8.36 -8.33
N VAL A 242 5.23 -9.34 -8.38
CA VAL A 242 5.01 -10.33 -7.31
C VAL A 242 5.31 -11.76 -7.78
N GLY A 243 5.45 -12.68 -6.83
CA GLY A 243 5.59 -14.11 -7.08
C GLY A 243 7.01 -14.51 -7.46
N TYR A 244 7.17 -15.70 -8.03
CA TYR A 244 8.46 -16.33 -8.29
C TYR A 244 8.78 -16.44 -9.77
N LEU A 245 10.01 -16.14 -10.18
CA LEU A 245 10.52 -16.49 -11.50
C LEU A 245 10.65 -18.00 -11.68
N LYS A 246 10.88 -18.75 -10.59
CA LYS A 246 11.05 -20.22 -10.60
C LYS A 246 10.13 -20.91 -9.59
N PRO A 247 8.79 -20.88 -9.78
CA PRO A 247 7.83 -21.40 -8.79
C PRO A 247 8.01 -22.90 -8.50
N GLY A 248 8.44 -23.70 -9.48
CA GLY A 248 8.67 -25.15 -9.28
C GLY A 248 9.84 -25.51 -8.35
N SER A 249 10.63 -24.52 -7.93
CA SER A 249 11.72 -24.67 -6.95
C SER A 249 11.54 -23.74 -5.73
N ALA A 250 10.41 -23.06 -5.61
CA ALA A 250 10.14 -22.10 -4.55
C ALA A 250 9.26 -22.72 -3.44
N PRO A 251 9.18 -22.06 -2.26
CA PRO A 251 8.30 -22.49 -1.17
C PRO A 251 6.81 -22.59 -1.53
N ALA A 252 6.34 -21.75 -2.46
CA ALA A 252 4.97 -21.75 -2.98
C ALA A 252 4.92 -21.71 -4.52
N ASP A 253 3.83 -22.24 -5.11
CA ASP A 253 3.61 -22.31 -6.56
C ASP A 253 3.00 -21.00 -7.11
N GLU A 254 3.58 -19.87 -6.72
CA GLU A 254 3.12 -18.54 -7.11
C GLU A 254 3.98 -17.99 -8.25
N ALA A 255 3.55 -18.19 -9.50
CA ALA A 255 4.33 -17.74 -10.65
C ALA A 255 4.38 -16.21 -10.75
N PHE A 256 5.53 -15.68 -11.17
CA PHE A 256 5.79 -14.24 -11.37
C PHE A 256 4.63 -13.56 -12.10
N ASP A 257 4.17 -12.46 -11.55
CA ASP A 257 3.01 -11.70 -12.03
C ASP A 257 3.15 -10.20 -11.73
N LEU A 258 2.21 -9.42 -12.24
CA LEU A 258 2.10 -8.00 -11.97
C LEU A 258 0.72 -7.69 -11.41
N GLU A 259 0.66 -7.29 -10.15
CA GLU A 259 -0.57 -6.82 -9.50
C GLU A 259 -0.66 -5.29 -9.68
N VAL A 260 -1.74 -4.78 -10.27
CA VAL A 260 -1.89 -3.36 -10.58
C VAL A 260 -3.14 -2.81 -9.93
N VAL A 261 -2.99 -1.77 -9.13
CA VAL A 261 -4.08 -1.08 -8.42
C VAL A 261 -4.09 0.41 -8.75
N VAL A 262 -5.25 1.03 -8.62
CA VAL A 262 -5.42 2.50 -8.75
C VAL A 262 -5.36 3.10 -7.36
N ASP A 263 -4.62 4.19 -7.19
CA ASP A 263 -4.30 4.76 -5.88
C ASP A 263 -5.26 5.87 -5.42
N ALA A 264 -6.20 6.34 -6.27
CA ALA A 264 -7.41 7.10 -5.92
C ALA A 264 -8.25 7.35 -7.19
#